data_AF-A0A5J5IEX5-F1
#
_entry.id   AF-A0A5J5IEX5-F1
#
_cell.length_a   1.000
_cell.length_b   1.000
_cell.length_c   1.000
_cell.angle_alpha   90.00
_cell.angle_beta   90.00
_cell.angle_gamma   90.00
#
_symmetry.space_group_name_H-M   'P 1'
#
loop_
_entity.id
_entity.type
_entity.pdbx_description
1 polymer ?
#
loop_
_entity_poly.entity_id
_entity_poly.type
_entity_poly.pdbx_seq_one_letter_code
_entity_poly.pdbx_strand_id
1 'polypeptide(L)'
;MKSFTLNFILPGLFIFFICGCSSGFGPDYDKAEIKQNIGGTLICNSVHTADIQNYQYDVSYEYKDSNDSIFDIGSGTYYNREWNKDEQLQGYNDWTILKTGDSSGTDKVIVGNLKTNKWTEYRFTSKNIEKESMWRSLKIHPLSNYCCSETFIDKIKDGQIQLHYKFRTSEGFITNNGGRKIYYQINNSTGQPVMTKIE
;
A
#
# COMPACT_ATOMS: atom_id res chain seq x y z
N MET A 1 -1.48 -23.25 77.03
CA MET A 1 -1.81 -24.42 76.18
C MET A 1 -2.06 -23.93 74.77
N LYS A 2 -1.27 -24.44 73.80
CA LYS A 2 -1.49 -24.57 72.33
C LYS A 2 -2.06 -23.33 71.60
N SER A 3 -1.23 -22.59 70.89
CA SER A 3 -0.90 -22.75 69.45
C SER A 3 -2.05 -22.36 68.52
N PHE A 4 -1.87 -21.32 67.71
CA PHE A 4 -1.63 -21.47 66.26
C PHE A 4 -1.32 -20.11 65.62
N THR A 5 -0.12 -20.01 65.06
CA THR A 5 0.26 -19.03 64.06
C THR A 5 -0.49 -19.30 62.76
N LEU A 6 -0.96 -18.25 62.08
CA LEU A 6 -1.23 -18.32 60.65
C LEU A 6 -0.68 -17.04 59.99
N ASN A 7 0.57 -17.14 59.56
CA ASN A 7 1.05 -16.31 58.46
C ASN A 7 0.37 -16.80 57.18
N PHE A 8 -0.34 -15.92 56.48
CA PHE A 8 -0.43 -16.05 55.02
C PHE A 8 -0.19 -14.69 54.37
N ILE A 9 0.93 -14.69 53.67
CA ILE A 9 1.54 -13.71 52.78
C ILE A 9 0.48 -13.20 51.79
N LEU A 10 0.20 -11.89 51.77
CA LEU A 10 -0.35 -11.23 50.59
C LEU A 10 -0.12 -9.70 50.60
N PRO A 11 1.09 -9.25 50.27
CA PRO A 11 1.24 -8.00 49.52
C PRO A 11 2.06 -8.29 48.26
N GLY A 12 1.64 -9.27 47.47
CA GLY A 12 2.38 -9.75 46.30
C GLY A 12 1.57 -9.75 45.00
N LEU A 13 0.37 -9.18 44.99
CA LEU A 13 -0.52 -9.24 43.82
C LEU A 13 -1.05 -7.87 43.33
N PHE A 14 -0.52 -6.76 43.86
CA PHE A 14 -0.96 -5.41 43.46
C PHE A 14 0.08 -4.59 42.71
N ILE A 15 1.33 -5.06 42.61
CA ILE A 15 2.42 -4.34 41.91
C ILE A 15 2.64 -4.85 40.47
N PHE A 16 2.03 -5.96 40.07
CA PHE A 16 2.07 -6.41 38.66
C PHE A 16 1.10 -5.65 37.74
N PHE A 17 0.15 -4.89 38.29
CA PHE A 17 -0.81 -4.12 37.49
C PHE A 17 -0.32 -2.73 37.05
N ILE A 18 0.84 -2.27 37.56
CA ILE A 18 1.29 -0.87 37.36
C ILE A 18 2.40 -0.76 36.29
N CYS A 19 2.98 -1.87 35.82
CA CYS A 19 4.09 -1.85 34.83
C CYS A 19 3.82 -2.64 33.54
N GLY A 20 2.57 -3.01 33.23
CA GLY A 20 2.25 -3.89 32.10
C GLY A 20 1.45 -3.29 30.94
N CYS A 21 1.00 -2.04 31.01
CA CYS A 21 0.03 -1.48 30.05
C CYS A 21 0.49 -0.19 29.35
N SER A 22 1.78 -0.04 29.05
CA SER A 22 2.28 1.16 28.34
C SER A 22 2.63 0.94 26.86
N SER A 23 2.35 -0.22 26.26
CA SER A 23 2.72 -0.51 24.87
C SER A 23 1.60 -1.04 23.97
N GLY A 24 0.33 -0.95 24.36
CA GLY A 24 -0.77 -1.59 23.60
C GLY A 24 -1.46 -0.75 22.52
N PHE A 25 -1.24 0.57 22.49
CA PHE A 25 -2.03 1.51 21.66
C PHE A 25 -1.20 2.66 21.06
N GLY A 26 0.13 2.53 21.02
CA GLY A 26 1.00 3.48 20.35
C GLY A 26 1.34 3.02 18.94
N PRO A 27 1.76 3.92 18.03
CA PRO A 27 2.26 3.50 16.73
C PRO A 27 3.53 2.67 16.89
N ASP A 28 3.63 1.57 16.13
CA ASP A 28 4.85 0.77 16.04
C ASP A 28 5.69 1.25 14.85
N TYR A 29 6.98 1.46 15.08
CA TYR A 29 7.91 1.92 14.05
C TYR A 29 8.80 0.77 13.61
N ASP A 30 9.02 0.66 12.31
CA ASP A 30 9.87 -0.36 11.74
C ASP A 30 10.62 0.19 10.52
N LYS A 31 11.78 -0.42 10.22
CA LYS A 31 12.64 -0.03 9.11
C LYS A 31 13.10 -1.27 8.36
N ALA A 32 12.95 -1.24 7.04
CA ALA A 32 13.52 -2.26 6.16
C ALA A 32 14.51 -1.63 5.18
N GLU A 33 15.59 -2.35 4.90
CA GLU A 33 16.53 -2.03 3.83
C GLU A 33 16.51 -3.18 2.83
N ILE A 34 15.96 -2.92 1.64
CA ILE A 34 15.66 -3.94 0.64
C ILE A 34 16.60 -3.75 -0.53
N LYS A 35 17.53 -4.70 -0.74
CA LYS A 35 18.41 -4.69 -1.91
C LYS A 35 17.57 -4.81 -3.19
N GLN A 36 17.85 -3.94 -4.15
CA GLN A 36 17.04 -3.82 -5.37
C GLN A 36 17.69 -4.56 -6.54
N ASN A 37 16.85 -5.20 -7.36
CA ASN A 37 17.28 -5.89 -8.58
C ASN A 37 17.91 -4.95 -9.62
N ILE A 38 17.49 -3.67 -9.62
CA ILE A 38 18.08 -2.62 -10.47
C ILE A 38 19.40 -2.05 -9.91
N GLY A 39 19.92 -2.63 -8.81
CA GLY A 39 21.05 -2.11 -8.05
C GLY A 39 20.61 -1.11 -6.97
N GLY A 40 21.50 -0.80 -6.03
CA GLY A 40 21.19 0.04 -4.87
C GLY A 40 20.28 -0.62 -3.82
N THR A 41 19.75 0.19 -2.93
CA THR A 41 18.94 -0.23 -1.77
C THR A 41 17.72 0.68 -1.63
N LEU A 42 16.55 0.07 -1.47
CA LEU A 42 15.31 0.76 -1.09
C LEU A 42 15.22 0.77 0.43
N ILE A 43 15.23 1.96 1.01
CA ILE A 43 15.11 2.21 2.44
C ILE A 43 13.66 2.55 2.72
N CYS A 44 13.03 1.76 3.59
CA CYS A 44 11.62 1.89 3.91
C CYS A 44 11.47 2.13 5.40
N ASN A 45 10.82 3.23 5.80
CA ASN A 45 10.44 3.45 7.19
C ASN A 45 8.92 3.36 7.29
N SER A 46 8.42 2.44 8.11
CA SER A 46 7.00 2.19 8.29
C SER A 46 6.52 2.59 9.68
N VAL A 47 5.32 3.15 9.74
CA VAL A 47 4.56 3.40 10.96
C VAL A 47 3.30 2.55 10.90
N HIS A 48 3.19 1.60 11.82
CA HIS A 48 2.00 0.78 12.00
C HIS A 48 1.10 1.42 13.05
N THR A 49 -0.17 1.64 12.72
CA THR A 49 -1.18 2.12 13.66
C THR A 49 -2.37 1.18 13.61
N ALA A 50 -2.86 0.75 14.76
CA ALA A 50 -4.03 -0.11 14.86
C ALA A 50 -5.03 0.44 15.89
N ASP A 51 -6.32 0.29 15.57
CA ASP A 51 -7.44 0.49 16.48
C ASP A 51 -8.37 -0.75 16.47
N ILE A 52 -9.49 -0.66 17.19
CA ILE A 52 -10.44 -1.79 17.32
C ILE A 52 -11.04 -2.21 15.97
N GLN A 53 -11.14 -1.29 15.01
CA GLN A 53 -11.82 -1.51 13.74
C GLN A 53 -10.84 -1.85 12.62
N ASN A 54 -9.67 -1.22 12.59
CA ASN A 54 -8.77 -1.28 11.45
C ASN A 54 -7.30 -1.17 11.87
N TYR A 55 -6.40 -1.54 10.96
CA TYR A 55 -4.98 -1.27 11.08
C TYR A 55 -4.43 -0.71 9.78
N GLN A 56 -3.34 0.05 9.87
CA GLN A 56 -2.66 0.59 8.70
C GLN A 56 -1.15 0.62 8.87
N TYR A 57 -0.44 0.44 7.76
CA TYR A 57 0.97 0.79 7.64
C TYR A 57 1.11 2.00 6.74
N ASP A 58 1.76 3.05 7.24
CA ASP A 58 2.25 4.17 6.42
C ASP A 58 3.74 3.98 6.20
N VAL A 59 4.15 3.83 4.94
CA VAL A 59 5.53 3.52 4.55
C VAL A 59 6.09 4.68 3.74
N SER A 60 7.23 5.21 4.18
CA SER A 60 8.03 6.19 3.44
C SER A 60 9.17 5.48 2.73
N TYR A 61 9.49 5.92 1.51
CA TYR A 61 10.44 5.27 0.62
C TYR A 61 11.55 6.23 0.19
N GLU A 62 12.78 5.83 0.47
CA GLU A 62 13.98 6.44 -0.11
C GLU A 62 14.73 5.39 -0.91
N TYR A 63 15.34 5.78 -2.03
CA TYR A 63 16.22 4.91 -2.80
C TYR A 63 17.64 5.44 -2.74
N LYS A 64 18.56 4.57 -2.32
CA LYS A 64 19.99 4.81 -2.35
C LYS A 64 20.60 4.08 -3.53
N ASP A 65 21.10 4.81 -4.53
CA ASP A 65 21.70 4.21 -5.72
C ASP A 65 23.09 3.62 -5.45
N SER A 66 23.72 3.06 -6.49
CA SER A 66 25.04 2.46 -6.37
C SER A 66 26.18 3.48 -6.20
N ASN A 67 25.90 4.77 -6.39
CA ASN A 67 26.84 5.88 -6.18
C ASN A 67 26.59 6.61 -4.85
N ASP A 68 25.83 5.98 -3.94
CA ASP A 68 25.41 6.53 -2.65
C ASP A 68 24.51 7.79 -2.73
N SER A 69 23.93 8.10 -3.90
CA SER A 69 22.94 9.17 -4.05
C SER A 69 21.58 8.72 -3.50
N ILE A 70 20.92 9.60 -2.75
CA ILE A 70 19.63 9.31 -2.10
C ILE A 70 18.51 10.07 -2.82
N PHE A 71 17.44 9.34 -3.14
CA PHE A 71 16.25 9.84 -3.83
C PHE A 71 15.04 9.62 -2.94
N ASP A 72 14.33 10.69 -2.58
CA ASP A 72 13.01 10.60 -1.94
C ASP A 72 11.98 10.19 -3.01
N ILE A 73 11.39 9.00 -2.84
CA ILE A 73 10.41 8.44 -3.77
C ILE A 73 8.99 8.91 -3.40
N GLY A 74 8.73 9.11 -2.11
CA GLY A 74 7.39 9.37 -1.58
C GLY A 74 6.93 8.26 -0.62
N SER A 75 5.62 8.00 -0.57
CA SER A 75 5.03 7.12 0.44
C SER A 75 3.88 6.27 -0.07
N GLY A 76 3.53 5.25 0.69
CA GLY A 76 2.35 4.41 0.47
C GLY A 76 1.66 4.05 1.78
N THR A 77 0.38 3.68 1.66
CA THR A 77 -0.45 3.33 2.81
C THR A 77 -1.11 1.97 2.56
N TYR A 78 -1.03 1.08 3.55
CA TYR A 78 -1.56 -0.28 3.50
C TYR A 78 -2.66 -0.40 4.54
N TYR A 79 -3.90 -0.15 4.13
CA TYR A 79 -5.06 -0.25 5.01
C TYR A 79 -5.55 -1.69 5.12
N ASN A 80 -5.71 -2.20 6.33
CA ASN A 80 -6.16 -3.55 6.66
C ASN A 80 -5.41 -4.65 5.90
N ARG A 81 -4.13 -4.40 5.60
CA ARG A 81 -3.25 -5.35 4.91
C ARG A 81 -1.82 -5.13 5.36
N GLU A 82 -1.07 -6.22 5.39
CA GLU A 82 0.36 -6.19 5.68
C GLU A 82 1.14 -5.43 4.60
N TRP A 83 2.14 -4.67 5.03
CA TRP A 83 3.14 -4.13 4.12
C TRP A 83 4.16 -5.23 3.75
N ASN A 84 4.38 -5.41 2.45
CA ASN A 84 5.31 -6.41 1.96
C ASN A 84 6.76 -5.88 1.96
N LYS A 85 7.63 -6.52 2.74
CA LYS A 85 9.04 -6.11 2.93
C LYS A 85 10.00 -6.66 1.86
N ASP A 86 9.50 -7.01 0.68
CA ASP A 86 10.30 -7.47 -0.45
C ASP A 86 10.14 -6.58 -1.71
N GLU A 87 9.53 -5.40 -1.57
CA GLU A 87 9.21 -4.50 -2.67
C GLU A 87 10.40 -4.18 -3.58
N GLN A 88 10.16 -4.30 -4.89
CA GLN A 88 11.17 -4.10 -5.93
C GLN A 88 10.76 -2.99 -6.89
N LEU A 89 11.65 -2.00 -7.04
CA LEU A 89 11.65 -1.02 -8.11
C LEU A 89 11.83 -1.73 -9.45
N GLN A 90 10.98 -1.37 -10.42
CA GLN A 90 11.05 -1.86 -11.79
C GLN A 90 11.62 -0.77 -12.69
N GLY A 91 12.72 -1.07 -13.37
CA GLY A 91 13.29 -0.19 -14.39
C GLY A 91 12.58 -0.38 -15.74
N TYR A 92 12.26 0.72 -16.41
CA TYR A 92 11.73 0.73 -17.77
C TYR A 92 12.19 1.99 -18.52
N ASN A 93 13.10 1.81 -19.48
CA ASN A 93 13.78 2.93 -20.16
C ASN A 93 14.38 3.91 -19.14
N ASP A 94 14.00 5.20 -19.20
CA ASP A 94 14.45 6.22 -18.24
C ASP A 94 13.59 6.29 -16.96
N TRP A 95 12.59 5.41 -16.81
CA TRP A 95 11.63 5.43 -15.72
C TRP A 95 11.90 4.33 -14.70
N THR A 96 11.72 4.69 -13.43
CA THR A 96 11.73 3.77 -12.29
C THR A 96 10.33 3.75 -11.69
N ILE A 97 9.79 2.55 -11.48
CA ILE A 97 8.40 2.34 -11.07
C ILE A 97 8.38 1.59 -9.74
N LEU A 98 7.72 2.15 -8.73
CA LEU A 98 7.42 1.48 -7.46
C LEU A 98 5.93 1.19 -7.40
N LYS A 99 5.56 -0.09 -7.21
CA LYS A 99 4.22 -0.46 -6.74
C LYS A 99 4.16 -0.22 -5.24
N THR A 100 3.10 0.43 -4.76
CA THR A 100 2.87 0.62 -3.32
C THR A 100 1.37 0.75 -3.02
N GLY A 101 1.00 0.81 -1.74
CA GLY A 101 -0.37 1.02 -1.30
C GLY A 101 -0.89 2.44 -1.42
N ASP A 102 -2.18 2.56 -1.66
CA ASP A 102 -2.95 3.80 -1.64
C ASP A 102 -3.84 3.85 -0.38
N SER A 103 -4.15 5.07 0.07
CA SER A 103 -4.94 5.34 1.27
C SER A 103 -6.37 4.77 1.24
N SER A 104 -6.84 4.30 0.08
CA SER A 104 -8.14 3.66 -0.10
C SER A 104 -8.11 2.14 0.13
N GLY A 105 -7.00 1.57 0.60
CA GLY A 105 -6.82 0.11 0.70
C GLY A 105 -6.57 -0.57 -0.65
N THR A 106 -6.19 0.21 -1.66
CA THR A 106 -5.90 -0.24 -3.03
C THR A 106 -4.41 -0.07 -3.35
N ASP A 107 -4.01 -0.38 -4.58
CA ASP A 107 -2.65 -0.15 -5.06
C ASP A 107 -2.53 1.12 -5.92
N LYS A 108 -1.38 1.79 -5.80
CA LYS A 108 -0.92 2.86 -6.70
C LYS A 108 0.47 2.53 -7.24
N VAL A 109 0.92 3.33 -8.19
CA VAL A 109 2.34 3.37 -8.57
C VAL A 109 2.93 4.74 -8.32
N ILE A 110 4.21 4.76 -7.95
CA ILE A 110 5.03 5.96 -7.99
C ILE A 110 6.01 5.75 -9.15
N VAL A 111 6.01 6.68 -10.10
CA VAL A 111 6.92 6.64 -11.24
C VAL A 111 7.83 7.85 -11.16
N GLY A 112 9.13 7.63 -11.32
CA GLY A 112 10.09 8.72 -11.35
C GLY A 112 11.25 8.48 -12.28
N ASN A 113 12.06 9.52 -12.41
CA ASN A 113 13.27 9.51 -13.22
C ASN A 113 14.46 9.89 -12.35
N LEU A 114 15.41 8.96 -12.20
CA LEU A 114 16.59 9.12 -11.34
C LEU A 114 17.50 10.26 -11.81
N LYS A 115 17.57 10.56 -13.11
CA LYS A 115 18.39 11.66 -13.63
C LYS A 115 17.83 13.02 -13.24
N THR A 116 16.51 13.16 -13.22
CA THR A 116 15.84 14.45 -12.90
C THR A 116 15.41 14.56 -11.44
N ASN A 117 15.48 13.47 -10.68
CA ASN A 117 14.92 13.34 -9.33
C ASN A 117 13.47 13.87 -9.23
N LYS A 118 12.64 13.46 -10.19
CA LYS A 118 11.21 13.82 -10.21
C LYS A 118 10.40 12.54 -10.10
N TRP A 119 9.48 12.52 -9.14
CA TRP A 119 8.59 11.41 -8.85
C TRP A 119 7.14 11.87 -8.93
N THR A 120 6.26 11.00 -9.38
CA THR A 120 4.83 11.29 -9.53
C THR A 120 4.01 10.07 -9.17
N GLU A 121 3.00 10.27 -8.34
CA GLU A 121 2.05 9.22 -7.98
C GLU A 121 0.94 9.08 -9.01
N TYR A 122 0.61 7.85 -9.37
CA TYR A 122 -0.53 7.52 -10.20
C TYR A 122 -1.45 6.57 -9.47
N ARG A 123 -2.66 7.06 -9.17
CA ARG A 123 -3.71 6.31 -8.45
C ARG A 123 -4.76 5.78 -9.41
N PHE A 124 -5.05 4.50 -9.32
CA PHE A 124 -6.02 3.80 -10.17
C PHE A 124 -7.41 3.75 -9.50
N THR A 125 -7.98 4.92 -9.24
CA THR A 125 -9.32 5.04 -8.64
C THR A 125 -10.42 4.79 -9.67
N SER A 126 -11.62 4.43 -9.21
CA SER A 126 -12.83 4.35 -10.05
C SER A 126 -13.02 5.61 -10.90
N LYS A 127 -12.90 6.79 -10.28
CA LYS A 127 -12.97 8.08 -10.97
C LYS A 127 -11.96 8.20 -12.13
N ASN A 128 -10.75 7.71 -11.94
CA ASN A 128 -9.70 7.77 -12.96
C ASN A 128 -9.85 6.70 -14.03
N ILE A 129 -10.30 5.49 -13.69
CA ILE A 129 -10.53 4.40 -14.63
C ILE A 129 -11.76 4.67 -15.49
N GLU A 130 -12.89 5.03 -14.88
CA GLU A 130 -14.19 5.08 -15.56
C GLU A 130 -14.38 6.32 -16.44
N LYS A 131 -13.55 7.35 -16.24
CA LYS A 131 -13.51 8.53 -17.11
C LYS A 131 -12.77 8.28 -18.44
N GLU A 132 -11.94 7.24 -18.51
CA GLU A 132 -11.13 6.92 -19.70
C GLU A 132 -12.02 6.55 -20.88
N SER A 133 -11.61 6.98 -22.07
CA SER A 133 -12.37 6.78 -23.31
C SER A 133 -12.58 5.29 -23.61
N MET A 134 -11.55 4.46 -23.36
CA MET A 134 -11.60 3.02 -23.56
C MET A 134 -12.63 2.36 -22.65
N TRP A 135 -12.69 2.73 -21.36
CA TRP A 135 -13.72 2.25 -20.45
C TRP A 135 -15.13 2.61 -20.93
N ARG A 136 -15.33 3.87 -21.29
CA ARG A 136 -16.63 4.38 -21.77
C ARG A 136 -17.11 3.67 -23.03
N SER A 137 -16.19 3.26 -23.91
CA SER A 137 -16.52 2.53 -25.14
C SER A 137 -17.19 1.17 -24.90
N LEU A 138 -16.89 0.53 -23.75
CA LEU A 138 -17.49 -0.75 -23.36
C LEU A 138 -18.93 -0.62 -22.86
N LYS A 139 -19.43 0.61 -22.67
CA LYS A 139 -20.79 0.90 -22.16
C LYS A 139 -21.11 0.15 -20.86
N ILE A 140 -20.09 -0.04 -20.01
CA ILE A 140 -20.27 -0.59 -18.67
C ILE A 140 -20.88 0.52 -17.80
N HIS A 141 -21.90 0.16 -17.02
CA HIS A 141 -22.57 1.07 -16.09
C HIS A 141 -22.22 0.70 -14.64
N PRO A 142 -21.02 1.07 -14.15
CA PRO A 142 -20.68 0.90 -12.75
C PRO A 142 -21.53 1.83 -11.88
N LEU A 143 -21.90 1.36 -10.69
CA LEU A 143 -22.55 2.18 -9.68
C LEU A 143 -21.49 2.92 -8.86
N SER A 144 -20.85 3.91 -9.49
CA SER A 144 -19.70 4.66 -8.95
C SER A 144 -19.98 5.39 -7.63
N ASN A 145 -21.25 5.66 -7.32
CA ASN A 145 -21.69 6.32 -6.08
C ASN A 145 -21.80 5.36 -4.88
N TYR A 146 -21.58 4.06 -5.11
CA TYR A 146 -21.69 3.05 -4.07
C TYR A 146 -20.31 2.47 -3.75
N CYS A 147 -20.01 2.36 -2.45
CA CYS A 147 -18.84 1.65 -1.95
C CYS A 147 -18.86 0.16 -2.35
N CYS A 148 -17.71 -0.50 -2.55
CA CYS A 148 -16.36 0.06 -2.67
C CYS A 148 -15.67 -0.55 -3.88
N SER A 149 -15.22 0.32 -4.79
CA SER A 149 -14.38 -0.09 -5.90
C SER A 149 -12.98 -0.40 -5.40
N GLU A 150 -12.38 -1.49 -5.85
CA GLU A 150 -11.06 -1.95 -5.43
C GLU A 150 -10.15 -2.09 -6.65
N THR A 151 -8.89 -1.70 -6.50
CA THR A 151 -7.87 -1.83 -7.54
C THR A 151 -6.61 -2.45 -6.96
N PHE A 152 -6.19 -3.60 -7.49
CA PHE A 152 -4.95 -4.25 -7.08
C PHE A 152 -4.07 -4.53 -8.29
N ILE A 153 -2.79 -4.21 -8.18
CA ILE A 153 -1.81 -4.42 -9.25
C ILE A 153 -1.31 -5.86 -9.14
N ASP A 154 -1.59 -6.67 -10.16
CA ASP A 154 -1.13 -8.06 -10.21
C ASP A 154 0.36 -8.12 -10.55
N LYS A 155 0.78 -7.30 -11.52
CA LYS A 155 2.11 -7.41 -12.13
C LYS A 155 2.54 -6.10 -12.78
N ILE A 156 3.83 -5.82 -12.69
CA ILE A 156 4.51 -4.80 -13.50
C ILE A 156 5.65 -5.50 -14.24
N LYS A 157 5.68 -5.39 -15.57
CA LYS A 157 6.75 -5.95 -16.41
C LYS A 157 6.89 -5.15 -17.70
N ASP A 158 8.12 -4.79 -18.07
CA ASP A 158 8.42 -4.07 -19.32
C ASP A 158 7.57 -2.80 -19.51
N GLY A 159 7.37 -2.04 -18.40
CA GLY A 159 6.55 -0.83 -18.37
C GLY A 159 5.03 -1.07 -18.46
N GLN A 160 4.59 -2.32 -18.62
CA GLN A 160 3.18 -2.68 -18.57
C GLN A 160 2.77 -2.94 -17.11
N ILE A 161 1.67 -2.31 -16.69
CA ILE A 161 1.03 -2.50 -15.40
C ILE A 161 -0.28 -3.25 -15.65
N GLN A 162 -0.39 -4.46 -15.11
CA GLN A 162 -1.62 -5.22 -15.07
C GLN A 162 -2.27 -5.03 -13.70
N LEU A 163 -3.53 -4.62 -13.69
CA LEU A 163 -4.32 -4.51 -12.46
C LEU A 163 -5.70 -5.15 -12.62
N HIS A 164 -6.24 -5.61 -11.50
CA HIS A 164 -7.62 -6.04 -11.38
C HIS A 164 -8.45 -4.91 -10.77
N TYR A 165 -9.51 -4.51 -11.47
CA TYR A 165 -10.47 -3.50 -11.04
C TYR A 165 -11.81 -4.16 -10.74
N LYS A 166 -12.26 -4.02 -9.49
CA LYS A 166 -13.57 -4.50 -9.03
C LYS A 166 -14.47 -3.30 -8.77
N PHE A 167 -15.69 -3.35 -9.30
CA PHE A 167 -16.67 -2.28 -9.22
C PHE A 167 -18.07 -2.85 -9.00
N ARG A 168 -18.98 -2.03 -8.50
CA ARG A 168 -20.33 -2.45 -8.15
C ARG A 168 -21.27 -2.38 -9.37
N THR A 169 -22.16 -3.37 -9.49
CA THR A 169 -23.14 -3.45 -10.58
C THR A 169 -24.60 -3.51 -10.12
N SER A 170 -24.88 -3.62 -8.82
CA SER A 170 -26.24 -3.58 -8.28
C SER A 170 -26.41 -2.65 -7.09
N GLU A 171 -27.58 -2.03 -6.99
CA GLU A 171 -28.02 -1.32 -5.81
C GLU A 171 -28.46 -2.32 -4.72
N GLY A 172 -28.40 -1.93 -3.45
CA GLY A 172 -28.91 -2.73 -2.32
C GLY A 172 -27.86 -3.55 -1.57
N PHE A 173 -28.25 -4.14 -0.43
CA PHE A 173 -27.33 -4.80 0.52
C PHE A 173 -26.60 -6.03 -0.07
N ILE A 174 -27.24 -6.73 -1.01
CA ILE A 174 -26.63 -7.85 -1.74
C ILE A 174 -25.69 -7.26 -2.81
N THR A 175 -24.40 -7.44 -2.60
CA THR A 175 -23.34 -6.86 -3.43
C THR A 175 -23.08 -7.74 -4.66
N ASN A 176 -23.63 -7.35 -5.81
CA ASN A 176 -23.12 -7.85 -7.09
C ASN A 176 -21.99 -6.94 -7.57
N ASN A 177 -20.86 -7.56 -7.85
CA ASN A 177 -19.65 -6.87 -8.31
C ASN A 177 -19.27 -7.37 -9.71
N GLY A 178 -18.86 -6.44 -10.56
CA GLY A 178 -18.10 -6.70 -11.76
C GLY A 178 -16.61 -6.68 -11.48
N GLY A 179 -15.84 -7.39 -12.29
CA GLY A 179 -14.39 -7.35 -12.30
C GLY A 179 -13.88 -7.16 -13.73
N ARG A 180 -12.80 -6.40 -13.90
CA ARG A 180 -12.07 -6.27 -15.16
C ARG A 180 -10.58 -6.33 -14.89
N LYS A 181 -9.83 -6.91 -15.83
CA LYS A 181 -8.39 -6.72 -15.89
C LYS A 181 -8.09 -5.52 -16.78
N ILE A 182 -7.28 -4.61 -16.30
CA ILE A 182 -6.92 -3.40 -17.01
C ILE A 182 -5.40 -3.38 -17.17
N TYR A 183 -4.97 -3.02 -18.37
CA TYR A 183 -3.57 -2.92 -18.73
C TYR A 183 -3.22 -1.47 -19.02
N TYR A 184 -2.20 -0.97 -18.33
CA TYR A 184 -1.59 0.32 -18.60
C TYR A 184 -0.17 0.12 -19.14
N GLN A 185 0.29 1.03 -19.99
CA GLN A 185 1.68 1.11 -20.43
C GLN A 185 2.27 2.45 -20.00
N ILE A 186 3.47 2.43 -19.41
CA ILE A 186 4.22 3.66 -19.15
C ILE A 186 4.58 4.33 -20.48
N ASN A 187 4.17 5.58 -20.63
CA ASN A 187 4.57 6.41 -21.76
C ASN A 187 6.06 6.76 -21.63
N ASN A 188 6.87 6.40 -22.64
CA ASN A 188 8.32 6.61 -22.61
C ASN A 188 8.75 8.06 -22.46
N SER A 189 7.95 9.00 -22.96
CA SER A 189 8.30 10.43 -22.95
C SER A 189 7.88 11.12 -21.66
N THR A 190 6.78 10.68 -21.03
CA THR A 190 6.18 11.38 -19.88
C THR A 190 6.22 10.60 -18.57
N GLY A 191 6.44 9.29 -18.61
CA GLY A 191 6.39 8.41 -17.44
C GLY A 191 4.96 8.10 -16.98
N GLN A 192 3.96 8.69 -17.63
CA GLN A 192 2.56 8.51 -17.26
C GLN A 192 2.05 7.12 -17.72
N PRO A 193 1.39 6.34 -16.84
CA PRO A 193 0.65 5.16 -17.26
C PRO A 193 -0.54 5.55 -18.15
N VAL A 194 -0.65 4.91 -19.32
CA VAL A 194 -1.76 5.10 -20.27
C VAL A 194 -2.51 3.79 -20.45
N MET A 195 -3.84 3.82 -20.36
CA MET A 195 -4.67 2.61 -20.54
C MET A 195 -4.55 2.09 -21.98
N THR A 196 -4.28 0.79 -22.12
CA THR A 196 -4.05 0.15 -23.43
C THR A 196 -5.00 -1.01 -23.71
N LYS A 197 -5.54 -1.66 -22.67
CA LYS A 197 -6.46 -2.80 -22.82
C LYS A 197 -7.35 -2.97 -21.60
N ILE A 198 -8.57 -3.46 -21.82
CA ILE A 198 -9.51 -3.93 -20.79
C ILE A 198 -9.99 -5.32 -21.18
N GLU A 199 -10.02 -6.25 -20.23
CA GLU A 199 -10.58 -7.62 -20.34
C GLU A 199 -11.65 -7.86 -19.28
#